data_AF-A0A4V5NPS9-F1
#
_entry.id   AF-A0A4V5NPS9-F1
#
_cell.length_a   1.000
_cell.length_b   1.000
_cell.length_c   1.000
_cell.angle_alpha   90.00
_cell.angle_beta   90.00
_cell.angle_gamma   90.00
#
_symmetry.space_group_name_H-M   'P 1'
#
loop_
_entity.id
_entity.type
_entity.pdbx_description
1 polymer ?
#
loop_
_entity_poly.entity_id
_entity_poly.type
_entity_poly.pdbx_seq_one_letter_code
_entity_poly.pdbx_strand_id
1 'polypeptide(L)'
;MTCDNENTAITAMAEILSEQGFDGLASALEVLLNELMLIEREQYLGAAAYERSEGRRGHANGFKPKRMRTRVGELELQVPQTRCLSKKMSRSLDYAASNFTS
;
A
#
# COMPACT_ATOMS: atom_id res chain seq x y z
N MET A 1 13.73 21.59 -8.13
CA MET A 1 13.84 20.15 -8.43
C MET A 1 12.45 19.58 -8.28
N THR A 2 11.74 19.42 -9.39
CA THR A 2 10.47 18.69 -9.43
C THR A 2 10.83 17.23 -9.17
N CYS A 3 10.37 16.68 -8.04
CA CYS A 3 10.33 15.24 -7.90
C CYS A 3 9.33 14.76 -8.95
N ASP A 4 9.84 14.09 -9.97
CA ASP A 4 9.00 13.47 -10.98
C ASP A 4 8.08 12.49 -10.24
N ASN A 5 6.80 12.85 -10.18
CA ASN A 5 5.75 12.04 -9.59
C ASN A 5 5.38 10.94 -10.59
N GLU A 6 6.39 10.19 -11.02
CA GLU A 6 6.28 8.96 -11.77
C GLU A 6 5.52 8.00 -10.83
N ASN A 7 4.30 7.61 -11.20
CA ASN A 7 3.55 6.62 -10.44
C ASN A 7 4.22 5.25 -10.62
N THR A 8 5.35 5.02 -9.94
CA THR A 8 6.23 3.84 -10.09
C THR A 8 5.45 2.54 -9.99
N ALA A 9 4.43 2.49 -9.10
CA ALA A 9 3.58 1.32 -8.97
C ALA A 9 2.75 1.03 -10.24
N ILE A 10 2.21 2.04 -10.92
CA ILE A 10 1.43 1.85 -12.15
C ILE A 10 2.34 1.32 -13.28
N THR A 11 3.55 1.87 -13.39
CA THR A 11 4.54 1.40 -14.37
C THR A 11 4.93 -0.06 -14.10
N ALA A 12 5.27 -0.39 -12.86
CA ALA A 12 5.60 -1.77 -12.47
C ALA A 12 4.44 -2.74 -12.72
N MET A 13 3.19 -2.34 -12.45
CA MET A 13 2.02 -3.14 -12.80
C MET A 13 1.90 -3.37 -14.31
N ALA A 14 2.07 -2.31 -15.10
CA ALA A 14 1.95 -2.39 -16.55
C ALA A 14 3.02 -3.31 -17.15
N GLU A 15 4.24 -3.26 -16.65
CA GLU A 15 5.34 -4.16 -17.01
C GLU A 15 4.97 -5.62 -16.69
N ILE A 16 4.54 -5.90 -15.46
CA ILE A 16 4.12 -7.25 -15.04
C ILE A 16 3.02 -7.80 -15.96
N LEU A 17 2.00 -6.99 -16.24
CA LEU A 17 0.88 -7.41 -17.10
C LEU A 17 1.30 -7.57 -18.57
N SER A 18 2.25 -6.76 -19.05
CA SER A 18 2.79 -6.88 -20.40
C SER A 18 3.62 -8.16 -20.56
N GLU A 19 4.37 -8.57 -19.54
CA GLU A 19 5.24 -9.76 -19.58
C GLU A 19 4.49 -11.06 -19.29
N GLN A 20 3.57 -11.04 -18.33
CA GLN A 20 2.94 -12.24 -17.78
C GLN A 20 1.45 -12.35 -18.12
N GLY A 21 0.85 -11.32 -18.73
CA GLY A 21 -0.57 -11.30 -19.02
C GLY A 21 -1.42 -11.44 -17.75
N PHE A 22 -2.46 -12.27 -17.83
CA PHE A 22 -3.38 -12.50 -16.70
C PHE A 22 -2.75 -13.29 -15.55
N ASP A 23 -1.70 -14.06 -15.79
CA ASP A 23 -1.00 -14.81 -14.74
C ASP A 23 -0.28 -13.87 -13.76
N GLY A 24 0.05 -12.65 -14.21
CA GLY A 24 0.66 -11.59 -13.39
C GLY A 24 -0.33 -10.74 -12.58
N LEU A 25 -1.65 -11.00 -12.65
CA LEU A 25 -2.66 -10.15 -11.99
C LEU A 25 -2.46 -10.04 -10.48
N ALA A 26 -2.14 -11.15 -9.80
CA ALA A 26 -1.90 -11.15 -8.36
C ALA A 26 -0.71 -10.25 -8.01
N SER A 27 0.41 -10.41 -8.71
CA SER A 27 1.64 -9.63 -8.51
C SER A 27 1.42 -8.13 -8.79
N ALA A 28 0.72 -7.80 -9.87
CA ALA A 28 0.38 -6.41 -10.18
C ALA A 28 -0.50 -5.78 -9.08
N LEU A 29 -1.51 -6.50 -8.61
CA LEU A 29 -2.36 -6.02 -7.52
C LEU A 29 -1.61 -5.90 -6.18
N GLU A 30 -0.67 -6.79 -5.90
CA GLU A 30 0.19 -6.70 -4.73
C GLU A 30 1.00 -5.40 -4.73
N VAL A 31 1.67 -5.09 -5.86
CA VAL A 31 2.44 -3.84 -6.03
C VAL A 31 1.54 -2.62 -5.80
N LEU A 32 0.36 -2.60 -6.43
CA LEU A 32 -0.58 -1.50 -6.29
C LEU A 32 -1.01 -1.29 -4.84
N LEU A 33 -1.44 -2.37 -4.18
CA LEU A 33 -2.00 -2.28 -2.84
C LEU A 33 -0.93 -1.89 -1.82
N ASN A 34 0.31 -2.36 -1.97
CA ASN A 34 1.42 -1.97 -1.11
C ASN A 34 1.77 -0.48 -1.28
N GLU A 35 1.70 0.06 -2.50
CA GLU A 35 1.89 1.50 -2.74
C GLU A 35 0.74 2.34 -2.14
N LEU A 36 -0.50 1.90 -2.33
CA LEU A 36 -1.65 2.58 -1.72
C LEU A 36 -1.55 2.60 -0.19
N MET A 37 -1.04 1.54 0.43
CA MET A 37 -0.81 1.50 1.88
C MET A 37 0.24 2.52 2.35
N LEU A 38 1.28 2.76 1.55
CA LEU A 38 2.27 3.80 1.81
C LEU A 38 1.60 5.18 1.81
N ILE A 39 0.85 5.49 0.75
CA ILE A 39 0.14 6.76 0.58
C ILE A 39 -0.86 6.99 1.72
N GLU A 40 -1.66 5.99 2.06
CA GLU A 40 -2.62 6.07 3.17
C GLU A 40 -1.93 6.35 4.50
N ARG A 41 -0.75 5.78 4.75
CA ARG A 41 0.04 6.08 5.95
C ARG A 41 0.50 7.52 5.96
N GLU A 42 1.01 8.04 4.85
CA GLU A 42 1.49 9.42 4.79
C GLU A 42 0.35 10.41 5.02
N GLN A 43 -0.81 10.18 4.41
CA GLN A 43 -2.04 10.94 4.67
C GLN A 43 -2.48 10.82 6.13
N TYR A 44 -2.42 9.62 6.69
CA TYR A 44 -2.73 9.38 8.09
C TYR A 44 -1.75 10.07 9.05
N LEU A 45 -0.48 10.16 8.70
CA LEU A 45 0.52 10.88 9.51
C LEU A 45 0.49 12.39 9.27
N GLY A 46 -0.07 12.85 8.15
CA GLY A 46 -0.04 14.26 7.74
C GLY A 46 1.35 14.73 7.30
N ALA A 47 2.19 13.79 6.88
CA ALA A 47 3.57 14.04 6.44
C ALA A 47 4.10 12.84 5.66
N ALA A 48 4.82 13.10 4.58
CA ALA A 48 5.59 12.11 3.84
C ALA A 48 6.81 11.62 4.62
N ALA A 49 7.48 10.59 4.09
CA ALA A 49 8.73 10.07 4.63
C ALA A 49 9.79 11.18 4.76
N TYR A 50 10.34 11.33 5.97
CA TYR A 50 11.36 12.34 6.33
C TYR A 50 10.94 13.81 6.16
N GLU A 51 9.70 14.09 5.75
CA GLU A 51 9.18 15.45 5.66
C GLU A 51 9.08 16.08 7.06
N ARG A 52 9.46 17.35 7.18
CA ARG A 52 9.20 18.15 8.37
C ARG A 52 7.88 18.90 8.16
N SER A 53 6.85 18.48 8.89
CA SER A 53 5.53 19.09 8.86
C SER A 53 5.10 19.40 10.29
N GLU A 54 4.66 20.64 10.53
CA GLU A 54 4.10 21.05 11.83
C GLU A 54 2.78 20.31 12.14
N GLY A 55 2.08 19.82 11.10
CA GLY A 55 0.85 19.04 11.22
C GLY A 55 1.06 17.52 11.42
N ARG A 56 2.30 17.06 11.62
CA ARG A 56 2.58 15.62 11.77
C ARG A 56 1.91 15.05 13.02
N ARG A 57 1.09 14.01 12.82
CA ARG A 57 0.27 13.38 13.88
C ARG A 57 0.96 12.21 14.60
N GLY A 58 2.08 11.72 14.08
CA GLY A 58 2.81 10.59 14.65
C GLY A 58 4.00 10.18 13.78
N HIS A 59 4.54 8.99 14.04
CA HIS A 59 5.68 8.45 13.29
C HIS A 59 5.34 7.10 12.66
N ALA A 60 5.87 6.87 11.46
CA ALA A 60 5.88 5.55 10.85
C ALA A 60 6.69 4.58 11.71
N ASN A 61 6.23 3.34 11.82
CA ASN A 61 6.86 2.29 12.62
C ASN A 61 7.04 1.01 11.80
N GLY A 62 7.51 1.15 10.57
CA GLY A 62 7.67 0.03 9.63
C GLY A 62 6.35 -0.56 9.15
N PHE A 63 6.41 -1.84 8.81
CA PHE A 63 5.32 -2.61 8.23
C PHE A 63 5.21 -3.99 8.88
N LYS A 64 3.99 -4.51 8.93
CA LYS A 64 3.70 -5.88 9.33
C LYS A 64 3.30 -6.70 8.09
N PRO A 65 3.99 -7.81 7.78
CA PRO A 65 3.59 -8.67 6.68
C PRO A 65 2.23 -9.31 6.94
N LYS A 66 1.39 -9.39 5.91
CA LYS A 66 0.08 -10.03 5.92
C LYS A 66 -0.16 -10.72 4.59
N ARG A 67 -0.39 -12.04 4.62
CA ARG A 67 -0.87 -12.78 3.45
C ARG A 67 -2.38 -12.68 3.35
N MET A 68 -2.89 -12.39 2.16
CA MET A 68 -4.32 -12.26 1.88
C MET A 68 -4.68 -13.12 0.67
N ARG A 69 -5.61 -14.06 0.86
CA ARG A 69 -6.15 -14.85 -0.25
C ARG A 69 -7.23 -14.06 -0.97
N THR A 70 -7.16 -14.03 -2.29
CA THR A 70 -8.08 -13.31 -3.17
C THR A 70 -8.48 -14.21 -4.33
N ARG A 71 -9.48 -13.80 -5.12
CA ARG A 71 -9.91 -14.56 -6.31
C ARG A 71 -8.84 -14.66 -7.40
N VAL A 72 -7.88 -13.73 -7.42
CA VAL A 72 -6.81 -13.67 -8.41
C VAL A 72 -5.53 -14.36 -7.92
N GLY A 73 -5.46 -14.77 -6.66
CA GLY A 73 -4.27 -15.37 -6.05
C GLY A 73 -4.06 -14.97 -4.59
N GLU A 74 -2.96 -15.45 -4.00
CA GLU A 74 -2.49 -14.99 -2.70
C GLU A 74 -1.63 -13.73 -2.88
N LEU A 75 -1.86 -12.72 -2.03
CA LEU A 75 -1.14 -11.45 -2.05
C LEU A 75 -0.31 -11.30 -0.77
N GLU A 76 0.94 -10.88 -0.90
CA GLU A 76 1.84 -10.54 0.21
C GLU A 76 1.82 -9.03 0.47
N LEU A 77 1.07 -8.63 1.49
CA LEU A 77 0.85 -7.21 1.78
C LEU A 77 1.71 -6.74 2.96
N GLN A 78 2.19 -5.50 2.86
CA GLN A 78 2.96 -4.82 3.90
C GLN A 78 2.08 -3.81 4.64
N VAL A 79 1.45 -4.24 5.73
CA VAL A 79 0.49 -3.42 6.48
C VAL A 79 1.24 -2.33 7.26
N PRO A 80 0.96 -1.04 7.02
CA PRO A 80 1.68 0.06 7.66
C PRO A 80 1.40 0.12 9.16
N GLN A 81 2.44 0.36 9.94
CA GLN A 81 2.36 0.57 11.38
C GLN A 81 2.72 2.02 11.73
N THR A 82 2.06 2.58 12.75
CA THR A 82 2.38 3.89 13.30
C THR A 82 2.58 3.81 14.79
N ARG A 83 3.47 4.67 15.30
CA ARG A 83 3.72 4.86 16.73
C ARG A 83 2.82 6.00 17.22
N CYS A 84 2.29 5.86 18.43
CA CYS A 84 1.52 6.86 19.18
C CYS A 84 0.02 7.01 18.84
N LEU A 85 -0.49 6.37 17.79
CA LEU A 85 -1.92 6.46 17.45
C LEU A 85 -2.62 5.12 17.68
N SER A 86 -3.61 5.11 18.58
CA SER A 86 -4.41 3.92 18.92
C SER A 86 -5.38 3.51 17.80
N LYS A 87 -5.76 4.47 16.93
CA LYS A 87 -6.72 4.22 15.86
C LYS A 87 -6.06 3.40 14.74
N LYS A 88 -6.58 2.20 14.50
CA LYS A 88 -6.13 1.34 13.40
C LYS A 88 -6.24 2.10 12.08
N MET A 89 -5.13 2.16 11.35
CA MET A 89 -5.06 2.77 10.01
C MET A 89 -5.80 1.95 8.96
N SER A 90 -5.98 0.64 9.20
CA SER A 90 -6.35 -0.41 8.24
C SER A 90 -7.78 -0.37 7.68
N ARG A 91 -8.45 0.78 7.58
CA ARG A 91 -9.80 0.84 7.01
C ARG A 91 -9.88 0.27 5.60
N SER A 92 -8.86 0.51 4.78
CA SER A 92 -8.75 0.02 3.39
C SER A 92 -8.56 -1.49 3.29
N LEU A 93 -7.72 -2.06 4.17
CA LEU A 93 -7.47 -3.51 4.26
C LEU A 93 -8.66 -4.29 4.80
N ASP A 94 -9.38 -3.72 5.75
CA ASP A 94 -10.62 -4.33 6.27
C ASP A 94 -11.70 -4.35 5.16
N TYR A 95 -11.73 -3.33 4.30
CA TYR A 95 -12.64 -3.22 3.15
C TYR A 95 -12.23 -4.10 1.95
N ALA A 96 -10.93 -4.21 1.66
CA ALA A 96 -10.41 -5.09 0.63
C ALA A 96 -10.61 -6.57 1.01
N ALA A 97 -10.37 -6.93 2.28
CA ALA A 97 -10.61 -8.28 2.76
C ALA A 97 -12.10 -8.67 2.68
N SER A 98 -13.03 -7.75 2.97
CA SER A 98 -14.47 -8.05 2.92
C SER A 98 -15.03 -8.23 1.50
N ASN A 99 -14.47 -7.57 0.49
CA ASN A 99 -15.02 -7.56 -0.86
C ASN A 99 -14.33 -8.54 -1.83
N PHE A 100 -13.11 -8.99 -1.51
CA PHE A 100 -12.30 -9.85 -2.39
C PHE A 100 -12.20 -11.30 -1.91
N THR A 101 -12.60 -11.59 -0.66
CA THR A 101 -12.70 -12.96 -0.15
C THR A 101 -14.12 -13.47 -0.40
N SER A 102 -14.24 -14.52 -1.21
CA SER A 102 -15.48 -15.28 -1.40
C SER A 102 -15.14 -16.71 -1.71
#